data_AF-A0A1H6ZYU6-F1
#
_entry.id   AF-A0A1H6ZYU6-F1
#
_cell.length_a   1.000
_cell.length_b   1.000
_cell.length_c   1.000
_cell.angle_alpha   90.00
_cell.angle_beta   90.00
_cell.angle_gamma   90.00
#
_symmetry.space_group_name_H-M   'P 1'
#
loop_
_entity.id
_entity.type
_entity.pdbx_description
1 polymer ?
#
loop_
_entity_poly.entity_id
_entity_poly.type
_entity_poly.pdbx_seq_one_letter_code
_entity_poly.pdbx_strand_id
1 'polypeptide(L)'
;MQPIFDPFLTFLRQAAAAQSSGDARARSLWLEAAAHLHPTDRASIDRMMVDLLQQQQIAQAISLVETIAQLEPHDAAASVRLGYALQSANRHRDALAPYRHALAIDPASPRLRTNLAIALNRTGGDPEEERQLLEAAVAADPADFSAWINLMGARRACFDVEGSLAAAMRAVELDPRSALAHGNLAQALKESQHWDDALAHAKQACELAPGNASLHEWRSFDDTAACISELDLVISVCTSTAHLAGALGRRTWVLLDVNPYWTWMTDGRDSPWYPTATLYRQRQFAQWQPVMDEVASDLRALVRRRA
;
A
#
# COMPACT_ATOMS: atom_id res chain seq x y z
N MET A 1 22.82 17.85 8.12
CA MET A 1 22.46 18.28 6.75
C MET A 1 21.55 19.52 6.71
N GLN A 2 21.03 20.04 7.83
CA GLN A 2 19.98 21.07 7.81
C GLN A 2 20.34 22.52 7.47
N PRO A 3 21.51 23.12 7.82
CA PRO A 3 21.66 24.58 7.69
C PRO A 3 21.73 25.07 6.23
N ILE A 4 22.03 24.18 5.27
CA ILE A 4 22.16 24.53 3.85
C ILE A 4 20.92 24.21 3.02
N PHE A 5 20.00 23.38 3.52
CA PHE A 5 18.85 22.92 2.73
C PHE A 5 17.88 24.05 2.38
N ASP A 6 17.48 24.86 3.37
CA ASP A 6 16.51 25.93 3.12
C ASP A 6 17.04 27.01 2.16
N PRO A 7 18.30 27.48 2.29
CA PRO A 7 18.90 28.35 1.27
C PRO A 7 19.01 27.69 -0.11
N PHE A 8 19.41 26.42 -0.17
CA PHE A 8 19.51 25.66 -1.43
C PHE A 8 18.15 25.57 -2.14
N LEU A 9 17.12 25.15 -1.42
CA LEU A 9 15.75 25.05 -1.94
C LEU A 9 15.20 26.42 -2.34
N THR A 10 15.55 27.48 -1.60
CA THR A 10 15.15 28.85 -1.96
C THR A 10 15.73 29.28 -3.30
N PHE A 11 17.03 29.01 -3.55
CA PHE A 11 17.63 29.30 -4.86
C PHE A 11 17.01 28.49 -5.99
N LEU A 12 16.71 27.20 -5.78
CA LEU A 12 15.99 26.40 -6.77
C LEU A 12 14.58 26.97 -7.08
N ARG A 13 13.85 27.43 -6.07
CA ARG A 13 12.52 28.06 -6.26
C ARG A 13 12.61 29.37 -7.03
N GLN A 14 13.63 30.18 -6.76
CA GLN A 14 13.87 31.41 -7.53
C GLN A 14 14.25 31.10 -8.98
N ALA A 15 15.03 30.05 -9.22
CA ALA A 15 15.32 29.57 -10.57
C ALA A 15 14.03 29.12 -11.30
N ALA A 16 13.14 28.40 -10.62
CA ALA A 16 11.85 27.96 -11.17
C ALA A 16 10.94 29.15 -11.51
N ALA A 17 10.84 30.13 -10.61
CA ALA A 17 10.07 31.36 -10.85
C ALA A 17 10.62 32.18 -12.05
N ALA A 18 11.95 32.31 -12.14
CA ALA A 18 12.59 32.96 -13.29
C ALA A 18 12.31 32.23 -14.60
N GLN A 19 12.31 30.89 -14.58
CA GLN A 19 11.94 30.06 -15.74
C GLN A 19 10.50 30.31 -16.19
N SER A 20 9.53 30.33 -15.27
CA SER A 20 8.13 30.64 -15.59
C SER A 20 7.94 32.05 -16.15
N SER A 21 8.84 32.98 -15.80
CA SER A 21 8.83 34.37 -16.25
C SER A 21 9.58 34.58 -17.58
N GLY A 22 10.25 33.55 -18.11
CA GLY A 22 11.09 33.64 -19.31
C GLY A 22 12.45 34.33 -19.10
N ASP A 23 12.85 34.62 -17.86
CA ASP A 23 14.13 35.28 -17.55
C ASP A 23 15.26 34.23 -17.45
N ALA A 24 15.86 33.93 -18.61
CA ALA A 24 16.94 32.96 -18.72
C ALA A 24 18.20 33.36 -17.91
N ARG A 25 18.47 34.66 -17.76
CA ARG A 25 19.65 35.15 -17.03
C ARG A 25 19.46 34.96 -15.54
N ALA A 26 18.33 35.39 -14.99
CA ALA A 26 18.02 35.19 -13.58
C ALA A 26 17.97 33.69 -13.24
N ARG A 27 17.35 32.87 -14.09
CA ARG A 27 17.35 31.40 -13.93
C ARG A 27 18.76 30.84 -13.80
N SER A 28 19.68 31.21 -14.69
CA SER A 28 21.07 30.73 -14.66
C SER A 28 21.80 31.14 -13.37
N LEU A 29 21.63 32.39 -12.94
CA LEU A 29 22.26 32.89 -11.70
C LEU A 29 21.76 32.16 -10.46
N TRP A 30 20.45 31.89 -10.38
CA TRP A 30 19.89 31.15 -9.26
C TRP A 30 20.32 29.69 -9.22
N LEU A 31 20.46 29.03 -10.38
CA LEU A 31 21.01 27.67 -10.46
C LEU A 31 22.49 27.63 -10.06
N GLU A 32 23.29 28.62 -10.45
CA GLU A 32 24.69 28.73 -10.04
C GLU A 32 24.81 28.94 -8.51
N ALA A 33 23.98 29.82 -7.94
CA ALA A 33 23.90 30.01 -6.49
C ALA A 33 23.51 28.73 -5.74
N ALA A 34 22.55 27.96 -6.26
CA ALA A 34 22.18 26.66 -5.70
C ALA A 34 23.36 25.68 -5.75
N ALA A 35 24.07 25.62 -6.88
CA ALA A 35 25.20 24.72 -7.09
C ALA A 35 26.38 24.99 -6.14
N HIS A 36 26.55 26.23 -5.66
CA HIS A 36 27.54 26.56 -4.62
C HIS A 36 27.21 25.96 -3.24
N LEU A 37 25.95 25.65 -2.96
CA LEU A 37 25.54 25.05 -1.69
C LEU A 37 25.50 23.52 -1.76
N HIS A 38 25.04 22.97 -2.88
CA HIS A 38 24.99 21.53 -3.11
C HIS A 38 24.95 21.23 -4.63
N PRO A 39 25.59 20.13 -5.10
CA PRO A 39 25.47 19.73 -6.50
C PRO A 39 24.01 19.53 -6.94
N THR A 40 23.66 20.06 -8.11
CA THR A 40 22.30 20.01 -8.68
C THR A 40 22.16 18.95 -9.78
N ASP A 41 23.14 18.06 -9.94
CA ASP A 41 23.03 16.95 -10.88
C ASP A 41 22.02 15.90 -10.40
N ARG A 42 21.52 15.09 -11.34
CA ARG A 42 20.47 14.09 -11.09
C ARG A 42 20.82 13.16 -9.92
N ALA A 43 22.03 12.63 -9.87
CA ALA A 43 22.41 11.66 -8.85
C ALA A 43 22.46 12.30 -7.45
N SER A 44 22.89 13.55 -7.37
CA SER A 44 22.92 14.32 -6.13
C SER A 44 21.52 14.67 -5.62
N ILE A 45 20.59 15.04 -6.51
CA ILE A 45 19.18 15.27 -6.15
C ILE A 45 18.51 13.96 -5.69
N ASP A 46 18.73 12.85 -6.39
CA ASP A 46 18.18 11.54 -6.02
C ASP A 46 18.65 11.11 -4.63
N ARG A 47 19.96 11.27 -4.33
CA ARG A 47 20.52 10.97 -3.02
C ARG A 47 19.91 11.83 -1.93
N MET A 48 19.82 13.15 -2.15
CA MET A 48 19.22 14.06 -1.18
C MET A 48 17.74 13.73 -0.92
N MET A 49 16.96 13.42 -1.95
CA MET A 49 15.58 12.97 -1.80
C MET A 49 15.49 11.73 -0.90
N VAL A 50 16.30 10.70 -1.18
CA VAL A 50 16.32 9.47 -0.39
C VAL A 50 16.72 9.75 1.06
N ASP A 51 17.75 10.56 1.29
CA ASP A 51 18.21 10.91 2.64
C ASP A 51 17.13 11.65 3.44
N LEU A 52 16.40 12.58 2.80
CA LEU A 52 15.29 13.30 3.41
C LEU A 52 14.12 12.35 3.75
N LEU A 53 13.79 11.41 2.87
CA LEU A 53 12.75 10.41 3.12
C LEU A 53 13.13 9.47 4.28
N GLN A 54 14.38 9.01 4.33
CA GLN A 54 14.89 8.17 5.42
C GLN A 54 14.85 8.91 6.77
N GLN A 55 15.16 10.20 6.79
CA GLN A 55 15.08 11.06 7.97
C GLN A 55 13.64 11.49 8.32
N GLN A 56 12.62 10.95 7.66
CA GLN A 56 11.21 11.31 7.83
C GLN A 56 10.91 12.80 7.56
N GLN A 57 11.79 13.49 6.83
CA GLN A 57 11.62 14.88 6.41
C GLN A 57 10.79 14.97 5.12
N ILE A 58 9.62 14.32 5.14
CA ILE A 58 8.78 14.06 3.96
C ILE A 58 8.39 15.36 3.23
N ALA A 59 8.03 16.40 3.97
CA ALA A 59 7.65 17.69 3.39
C ALA A 59 8.81 18.37 2.63
N GLN A 60 10.04 18.23 3.14
CA GLN A 60 11.25 18.77 2.49
C GLN A 60 11.58 17.98 1.22
N ALA A 61 11.50 16.63 1.28
CA ALA A 61 11.70 15.78 0.11
C ALA A 61 10.74 16.14 -1.03
N ILE A 62 9.44 16.26 -0.74
CA ILE A 62 8.42 16.64 -1.72
C ILE A 62 8.71 18.04 -2.29
N SER A 63 8.99 19.02 -1.42
CA SER A 63 9.28 20.40 -1.87
C SER A 63 10.47 20.46 -2.81
N LEU A 64 11.53 19.68 -2.53
CA LEU A 64 12.72 19.60 -3.37
C LEU A 64 12.36 19.06 -4.75
N VAL A 65 11.75 17.88 -4.83
CA VAL A 65 11.51 17.22 -6.12
C VAL A 65 10.38 17.87 -6.92
N GLU A 66 9.43 18.53 -6.26
CA GLU A 66 8.44 19.38 -6.92
C GLU A 66 9.09 20.59 -7.61
N THR A 67 10.02 21.26 -6.92
CA THR A 67 10.78 22.37 -7.49
C THR A 67 11.64 21.91 -8.68
N ILE A 68 12.25 20.72 -8.57
CA ILE A 68 13.03 20.13 -9.66
C ILE A 68 12.14 19.77 -10.86
N ALA A 69 10.95 19.21 -10.65
CA ALA A 69 9.99 18.93 -11.72
C ALA A 69 9.50 20.21 -12.43
N GLN A 70 9.40 21.34 -11.72
CA GLN A 70 9.10 22.65 -12.33
C GLN A 70 10.26 23.19 -13.18
N LEU A 71 11.51 22.97 -12.74
CA LEU A 71 12.71 23.35 -13.49
C LEU A 71 12.92 22.48 -14.73
N GLU A 72 12.52 21.21 -14.66
CA GLU A 72 12.76 20.20 -15.70
C GLU A 72 11.42 19.61 -16.23
N PRO A 73 10.50 20.42 -16.78
CA PRO A 73 9.16 19.96 -17.17
C PRO A 73 9.15 18.99 -18.36
N HIS A 74 10.30 18.78 -19.01
CA HIS A 74 10.44 17.80 -20.10
C HIS A 74 11.35 16.63 -19.70
N ASP A 75 11.80 16.54 -18.45
CA ASP A 75 12.51 15.37 -17.93
C ASP A 75 11.53 14.42 -17.24
N ALA A 76 11.29 13.26 -17.85
CA ALA A 76 10.48 12.20 -17.26
C ALA A 76 10.99 11.81 -15.87
N ALA A 77 12.32 11.79 -15.66
CA ALA A 77 12.91 11.38 -14.38
C ALA A 77 12.56 12.36 -13.25
N ALA A 78 12.45 13.67 -13.52
CA ALA A 78 12.04 14.65 -12.51
C ALA A 78 10.59 14.40 -12.04
N SER A 79 9.70 14.09 -12.98
CA SER A 79 8.31 13.74 -12.67
C SER A 79 8.20 12.39 -11.94
N VAL A 80 9.04 11.41 -12.28
CA VAL A 80 9.15 10.13 -11.55
C VAL A 80 9.57 10.35 -10.10
N ARG A 81 10.57 11.20 -9.83
CA ARG A 81 11.03 11.52 -8.47
C ARG A 81 9.89 12.10 -7.63
N LEU A 82 9.12 13.04 -8.20
CA LEU A 82 7.96 13.63 -7.53
C LEU A 82 6.89 12.58 -7.20
N GLY A 83 6.52 11.75 -8.18
CA GLY A 83 5.57 10.66 -7.95
C GLY A 83 6.05 9.70 -6.84
N TYR A 84 7.33 9.35 -6.84
CA TYR A 84 7.92 8.44 -5.84
C TYR A 84 7.94 9.04 -4.44
N ALA A 85 8.31 10.31 -4.30
CA ALA A 85 8.27 11.01 -3.01
C ALA A 85 6.84 11.09 -2.46
N LEU A 86 5.84 11.34 -3.33
CA LEU A 86 4.43 11.36 -2.95
C LEU A 86 3.91 9.98 -2.53
N GLN A 87 4.29 8.91 -3.24
CA GLN A 87 3.96 7.54 -2.82
C GLN A 87 4.59 7.19 -1.47
N SER A 88 5.86 7.56 -1.26
CA SER A 88 6.56 7.33 0.02
C SER A 88 5.91 8.09 1.18
N ALA A 89 5.19 9.18 0.87
CA ALA A 89 4.38 9.95 1.81
C ALA A 89 2.94 9.42 1.98
N ASN A 90 2.61 8.25 1.41
CA ASN A 90 1.26 7.67 1.38
C ASN A 90 0.21 8.56 0.65
N ARG A 91 0.68 9.54 -0.15
CA ARG A 91 -0.14 10.45 -0.97
C ARG A 91 -0.33 9.87 -2.37
N HIS A 92 -0.84 8.64 -2.45
CA HIS A 92 -0.93 7.89 -3.70
C HIS A 92 -1.75 8.59 -4.79
N ARG A 93 -2.83 9.30 -4.42
CA ARG A 93 -3.67 10.05 -5.38
C ARG A 93 -2.90 11.19 -6.04
N ASP A 94 -2.08 11.90 -5.27
CA ASP A 94 -1.29 13.02 -5.77
C ASP A 94 -0.15 12.55 -6.69
N ALA A 95 0.32 11.31 -6.51
CA ALA A 95 1.37 10.72 -7.34
C ALA A 95 0.90 10.40 -8.78
N LEU A 96 -0.40 10.31 -9.04
CA LEU A 96 -0.95 9.94 -10.35
C LEU A 96 -0.57 10.95 -11.44
N ALA A 97 -0.71 12.26 -11.17
CA ALA A 97 -0.45 13.28 -12.18
C ALA A 97 1.03 13.36 -12.60
N PRO A 98 2.02 13.38 -11.68
CA PRO A 98 3.44 13.31 -12.04
C PRO A 98 3.79 12.04 -12.81
N TYR A 99 3.26 10.87 -12.44
CA TYR A 99 3.55 9.64 -13.17
C TYR A 99 2.93 9.62 -14.57
N ARG A 100 1.69 10.11 -14.75
CA ARG A 100 1.10 10.23 -16.09
C ARG A 100 1.88 11.21 -16.97
N HIS A 101 2.35 12.31 -16.39
CA HIS A 101 3.21 13.26 -17.09
C HIS A 101 4.55 12.62 -17.49
N ALA A 102 5.21 11.89 -16.59
CA ALA A 102 6.42 11.14 -16.91
C ALA A 102 6.19 10.11 -18.03
N LEU A 103 5.04 9.42 -18.02
CA LEU A 103 4.73 8.36 -18.99
C LEU A 103 4.43 8.93 -20.37
N ALA A 104 3.90 10.16 -20.44
CA ALA A 104 3.71 10.87 -21.70
C ALA A 104 5.06 11.28 -22.35
N ILE A 105 6.10 11.53 -21.54
CA ILE A 105 7.44 11.87 -22.02
C ILE A 105 8.24 10.62 -22.39
N ASP A 106 8.24 9.62 -21.51
CA ASP A 106 8.93 8.33 -21.69
C ASP A 106 7.93 7.17 -21.52
N PRO A 107 7.24 6.76 -22.59
CA PRO A 107 6.28 5.67 -22.54
C PRO A 107 6.96 4.30 -22.42
N ALA A 108 8.27 4.18 -22.59
CA ALA A 108 8.93 2.88 -22.66
C ALA A 108 9.25 2.29 -21.28
N SER A 109 9.38 3.12 -20.24
CA SER A 109 9.85 2.73 -18.90
C SER A 109 8.93 1.70 -18.19
N PRO A 110 9.37 0.44 -17.99
CA PRO A 110 8.58 -0.57 -17.30
C PRO A 110 8.38 -0.23 -15.81
N ARG A 111 9.43 0.27 -15.15
CA ARG A 111 9.37 0.67 -13.72
C ARG A 111 8.35 1.78 -13.47
N LEU A 112 8.22 2.73 -14.39
CA LEU A 112 7.23 3.79 -14.30
C LEU A 112 5.81 3.24 -14.39
N ARG A 113 5.54 2.31 -15.32
CA ARG A 113 4.23 1.64 -15.42
C ARG A 113 3.87 0.93 -14.12
N THR A 114 4.81 0.17 -13.54
CA THR A 114 4.62 -0.50 -12.25
C THR A 114 4.31 0.50 -11.12
N ASN A 115 5.05 1.60 -11.03
CA ASN A 115 4.79 2.63 -10.01
C ASN A 115 3.41 3.29 -10.16
N LEU A 116 3.01 3.61 -11.40
CA LEU A 116 1.69 4.18 -11.68
C LEU A 116 0.57 3.19 -11.34
N ALA A 117 0.73 1.92 -11.71
CA ALA A 117 -0.21 0.86 -11.36
C ALA A 117 -0.41 0.73 -9.84
N ILE A 118 0.68 0.75 -9.06
CA ILE A 118 0.60 0.76 -7.58
C ILE A 118 -0.19 1.98 -7.08
N ALA A 119 0.01 3.17 -7.67
CA ALA A 119 -0.74 4.37 -7.28
C ALA A 119 -2.25 4.23 -7.60
N LEU A 120 -2.60 3.65 -8.76
CA LEU A 120 -3.99 3.38 -9.15
C LEU A 120 -4.65 2.41 -8.17
N ASN A 121 -3.98 1.29 -7.88
CA ASN A 121 -4.45 0.28 -6.93
C ASN A 121 -4.80 0.88 -5.57
N ARG A 122 -3.87 1.67 -5.00
CA ARG A 122 -4.02 2.28 -3.67
C ARG A 122 -5.10 3.36 -3.60
N THR A 123 -5.56 3.85 -4.74
CA THR A 123 -6.53 4.95 -4.82
C THR A 123 -7.91 4.50 -5.32
N GLY A 124 -8.06 3.21 -5.66
CA GLY A 124 -9.25 2.70 -6.32
C GLY A 124 -9.43 3.33 -7.72
N GLY A 125 -8.32 3.52 -8.44
CA GLY A 125 -8.32 3.98 -9.83
C GLY A 125 -8.94 2.97 -10.78
N ASP A 126 -8.84 3.24 -12.09
CA ASP A 126 -9.37 2.34 -13.12
C ASP A 126 -8.63 0.99 -13.11
N PRO A 127 -9.32 -0.13 -12.77
CA PRO A 127 -8.68 -1.45 -12.71
C PRO A 127 -8.17 -1.94 -14.07
N GLU A 128 -8.78 -1.46 -15.16
CA GLU A 128 -8.37 -1.84 -16.51
C GLU A 128 -7.08 -1.11 -16.93
N GLU A 129 -6.96 0.18 -16.58
CA GLU A 129 -5.71 0.95 -16.74
C GLU A 129 -4.57 0.30 -15.94
N GLU A 130 -4.83 -0.06 -14.67
CA GLU A 130 -3.86 -0.75 -13.81
C GLU A 130 -3.35 -2.05 -14.46
N ARG A 131 -4.27 -2.90 -14.93
CA ARG A 131 -3.95 -4.17 -15.56
C ARG A 131 -3.13 -3.98 -16.84
N GLN A 132 -3.52 -3.07 -17.73
CA GLN A 132 -2.81 -2.81 -18.98
C GLN A 132 -1.39 -2.29 -18.75
N LEU A 133 -1.21 -1.42 -17.74
CA LEU A 133 0.12 -0.93 -17.36
C LEU A 133 1.03 -2.07 -16.90
N LEU A 134 0.50 -2.99 -16.08
CA LEU A 134 1.25 -4.12 -15.54
C LEU A 134 1.54 -5.17 -16.62
N GLU A 135 0.61 -5.46 -17.52
CA GLU A 135 0.83 -6.34 -18.67
C GLU A 135 1.92 -5.80 -19.60
N ALA A 136 1.90 -4.49 -19.88
CA ALA A 136 2.96 -3.86 -20.65
C ALA A 136 4.31 -3.84 -19.91
N ALA A 137 4.31 -3.73 -18.57
CA ALA A 137 5.52 -3.79 -17.77
C ALA A 137 6.17 -5.18 -17.83
N VAL A 138 5.41 -6.26 -17.60
CA VAL A 138 5.95 -7.64 -17.65
C VAL A 138 6.31 -8.08 -19.07
N ALA A 139 5.66 -7.53 -20.10
CA ALA A 139 6.03 -7.80 -21.49
C ALA A 139 7.38 -7.15 -21.84
N ALA A 140 7.66 -5.96 -21.30
CA ALA A 140 8.91 -5.25 -21.53
C ALA A 140 10.08 -5.81 -20.70
N ASP A 141 9.80 -6.25 -19.46
CA ASP A 141 10.77 -6.96 -18.63
C ASP A 141 10.14 -8.21 -17.99
N PRO A 142 10.20 -9.37 -18.67
CA PRO A 142 9.66 -10.63 -18.16
C PRO A 142 10.39 -11.18 -16.93
N ALA A 143 11.52 -10.59 -16.54
CA ALA A 143 12.29 -10.94 -15.35
C ALA A 143 12.00 -10.04 -14.15
N ASP A 144 11.17 -9.00 -14.29
CA ASP A 144 10.77 -8.13 -13.18
C ASP A 144 9.80 -8.87 -12.24
N PHE A 145 10.37 -9.45 -11.19
CA PHE A 145 9.65 -10.11 -10.11
C PHE A 145 8.52 -9.23 -9.53
N SER A 146 8.78 -7.95 -9.30
CA SER A 146 7.81 -7.05 -8.65
C SER A 146 6.64 -6.75 -9.57
N ALA A 147 6.88 -6.62 -10.87
CA ALA A 147 5.82 -6.43 -11.86
C ALA A 147 4.86 -7.63 -11.92
N TRP A 148 5.39 -8.87 -11.86
CA TRP A 148 4.56 -10.08 -11.81
C TRP A 148 3.70 -10.17 -10.55
N ILE A 149 4.26 -9.82 -9.39
CA ILE A 149 3.52 -9.79 -8.12
C ILE A 149 2.37 -8.78 -8.17
N ASN A 150 2.61 -7.60 -8.73
CA ASN A 150 1.58 -6.58 -8.90
C ASN A 150 0.52 -7.01 -9.93
N LEU A 151 0.93 -7.59 -11.07
CA LEU A 151 -0.01 -8.10 -12.09
C LEU A 151 -0.92 -9.19 -11.54
N MET A 152 -0.38 -10.12 -10.74
CA MET A 152 -1.17 -11.11 -10.01
C MET A 152 -2.27 -10.44 -9.18
N GLY A 153 -1.90 -9.41 -8.40
CA GLY A 153 -2.84 -8.67 -7.55
C GLY A 153 -3.92 -7.93 -8.32
N ALA A 154 -3.57 -7.31 -9.45
CA ALA A 154 -4.51 -6.61 -10.33
C ALA A 154 -5.52 -7.57 -10.98
N ARG A 155 -5.03 -8.69 -11.54
CA ARG A 155 -5.89 -9.73 -12.14
C ARG A 155 -6.85 -10.34 -11.13
N ARG A 156 -6.35 -10.59 -9.93
CA ARG A 156 -7.14 -11.06 -8.79
C ARG A 156 -8.27 -10.11 -8.42
N ALA A 157 -8.00 -8.82 -8.35
CA ALA A 157 -9.02 -7.80 -8.06
C ALA A 157 -10.12 -7.74 -9.15
N CYS A 158 -9.77 -8.07 -10.38
CA CYS A 158 -10.71 -8.18 -11.51
C CYS A 158 -11.35 -9.58 -11.66
N PHE A 159 -11.14 -10.49 -10.70
CA PHE A 159 -11.62 -11.88 -10.75
C PHE A 159 -11.09 -12.71 -11.93
N ASP A 160 -9.96 -12.31 -12.53
CA ASP A 160 -9.22 -13.12 -13.49
C ASP A 160 -8.35 -14.14 -12.73
N VAL A 161 -9.00 -15.23 -12.31
CA VAL A 161 -8.42 -16.29 -11.48
C VAL A 161 -7.27 -17.00 -12.21
N GLU A 162 -7.45 -17.34 -13.49
CA GLU A 162 -6.44 -18.06 -14.28
C GLU A 162 -5.21 -17.17 -14.53
N GLY A 163 -5.43 -15.91 -14.92
CA GLY A 163 -4.34 -14.99 -15.15
C GLY A 163 -3.59 -14.60 -13.89
N SER A 164 -4.27 -14.53 -12.73
CA SER A 164 -3.65 -14.33 -11.42
C SER A 164 -2.75 -15.52 -11.05
N LEU A 165 -3.24 -16.74 -11.21
CA LEU A 165 -2.48 -17.96 -10.97
C LEU A 165 -1.22 -18.03 -11.84
N ALA A 166 -1.34 -17.76 -13.15
CA ALA A 166 -0.21 -17.74 -14.07
C ALA A 166 0.87 -16.70 -13.67
N ALA A 167 0.44 -15.49 -13.28
CA ALA A 167 1.37 -14.46 -12.81
C ALA A 167 2.06 -14.85 -11.49
N ALA A 168 1.34 -15.49 -10.57
CA ALA A 168 1.89 -15.97 -9.30
C ALA A 168 2.92 -17.10 -9.50
N MET A 169 2.60 -18.07 -10.38
CA MET A 169 3.54 -19.12 -10.78
C MET A 169 4.81 -18.52 -11.37
N ARG A 170 4.68 -17.52 -12.24
CA ARG A 170 5.83 -16.84 -12.83
C ARG A 170 6.71 -16.15 -11.79
N ALA A 171 6.13 -15.55 -10.76
CA ALA A 171 6.90 -14.96 -9.66
C ALA A 171 7.70 -16.02 -8.87
N VAL A 172 7.13 -17.19 -8.63
CA VAL A 172 7.84 -18.33 -7.99
C VAL A 172 8.94 -18.90 -8.89
N GLU A 173 8.73 -18.97 -10.21
CA GLU A 173 9.79 -19.37 -11.15
C GLU A 173 10.98 -18.41 -11.14
N LEU A 174 10.72 -17.11 -11.02
CA LEU A 174 11.76 -16.08 -10.98
C LEU A 174 12.56 -16.10 -9.67
N ASP A 175 11.90 -16.31 -8.53
CA ASP A 175 12.55 -16.50 -7.25
C ASP A 175 11.89 -17.61 -6.42
N PRO A 176 12.38 -18.86 -6.55
CA PRO A 176 11.85 -20.01 -5.80
C PRO A 176 12.12 -19.95 -4.29
N ARG A 177 12.91 -18.99 -3.80
CA ARG A 177 13.17 -18.82 -2.36
C ARG A 177 12.47 -17.58 -1.79
N SER A 178 11.61 -16.93 -2.58
CA SER A 178 10.82 -15.80 -2.13
C SER A 178 9.60 -16.27 -1.35
N ALA A 179 9.61 -16.07 -0.03
CA ALA A 179 8.43 -16.29 0.81
C ALA A 179 7.21 -15.48 0.31
N LEU A 180 7.44 -14.27 -0.21
CA LEU A 180 6.40 -13.43 -0.80
C LEU A 180 5.78 -14.09 -2.04
N ALA A 181 6.59 -14.68 -2.93
CA ALA A 181 6.10 -15.37 -4.11
C ALA A 181 5.25 -16.59 -3.75
N HIS A 182 5.75 -17.41 -2.82
CA HIS A 182 5.03 -18.58 -2.32
C HIS A 182 3.70 -18.21 -1.65
N GLY A 183 3.67 -17.16 -0.82
CA GLY A 183 2.43 -16.67 -0.21
C GLY A 183 1.41 -16.15 -1.23
N ASN A 184 1.90 -15.48 -2.28
CA ASN A 184 1.08 -14.99 -3.37
C ASN A 184 0.52 -16.11 -4.27
N LEU A 185 1.33 -17.14 -4.55
CA LEU A 185 0.86 -18.33 -5.26
C LEU A 185 -0.15 -19.12 -4.43
N ALA A 186 0.07 -19.26 -3.13
CA ALA A 186 -0.91 -19.86 -2.23
C ALA A 186 -2.27 -19.11 -2.26
N GLN A 187 -2.24 -17.78 -2.30
CA GLN A 187 -3.46 -16.98 -2.42
C GLN A 187 -4.18 -17.20 -3.76
N ALA A 188 -3.45 -17.24 -4.88
CA ALA A 188 -4.04 -17.48 -6.20
C ALA A 188 -4.58 -18.93 -6.34
N LEU A 189 -3.87 -19.92 -5.79
CA LEU A 189 -4.32 -21.32 -5.75
C LEU A 189 -5.60 -21.48 -4.91
N LYS A 190 -5.71 -20.74 -3.81
CA LYS A 190 -6.91 -20.72 -2.97
C LYS A 190 -8.12 -20.21 -3.75
N GLU A 191 -7.95 -19.15 -4.54
CA GLU A 191 -9.03 -18.57 -5.36
C GLU A 191 -9.42 -19.48 -6.53
N SER A 192 -8.47 -20.26 -7.05
CA SER A 192 -8.73 -21.32 -8.04
C SER A 192 -9.14 -22.66 -7.42
N GLN A 193 -9.36 -22.72 -6.09
CA GLN A 193 -9.82 -23.89 -5.33
C GLN A 193 -8.85 -25.10 -5.32
N HIS A 194 -7.56 -24.88 -5.57
CA HIS A 194 -6.50 -25.88 -5.42
C HIS A 194 -5.97 -25.86 -3.98
N TRP A 195 -6.79 -26.33 -3.04
CA TRP A 195 -6.55 -26.15 -1.59
C TRP A 195 -5.27 -26.83 -1.08
N ASP A 196 -4.95 -28.02 -1.56
CA ASP A 196 -3.77 -28.78 -1.13
C ASP A 196 -2.48 -28.10 -1.60
N ASP A 197 -2.44 -27.66 -2.87
CA ASP A 197 -1.30 -26.91 -3.42
C ASP A 197 -1.16 -25.55 -2.72
N ALA A 198 -2.29 -24.87 -2.46
CA ALA A 198 -2.30 -23.62 -1.72
C ALA A 198 -1.67 -23.79 -0.33
N LEU A 199 -2.03 -24.86 0.39
CA LEU A 199 -1.46 -25.17 1.70
C LEU A 199 0.05 -25.48 1.60
N ALA A 200 0.48 -26.24 0.60
CA ALA A 200 1.90 -26.54 0.38
C ALA A 200 2.72 -25.27 0.15
N HIS A 201 2.26 -24.37 -0.72
CA HIS A 201 2.94 -23.09 -0.97
C HIS A 201 2.89 -22.15 0.25
N ALA A 202 1.78 -22.14 1.02
CA ALA A 202 1.70 -21.36 2.25
C ALA A 202 2.73 -21.84 3.28
N LYS A 203 2.87 -23.15 3.47
CA LYS A 203 3.90 -23.75 4.35
C LYS A 203 5.31 -23.38 3.90
N GLN A 204 5.59 -23.49 2.61
CA GLN A 204 6.89 -23.10 2.05
C GLN A 204 7.19 -21.61 2.31
N ALA A 205 6.19 -20.72 2.19
CA ALA A 205 6.37 -19.31 2.53
C ALA A 205 6.74 -19.10 4.01
N CYS A 206 6.10 -19.86 4.91
CA CYS A 206 6.38 -19.82 6.36
C CYS A 206 7.82 -20.31 6.65
N GLU A 207 8.25 -21.41 6.02
CA GLU A 207 9.59 -21.98 6.18
C GLU A 207 10.69 -21.05 5.66
N LEU A 208 10.44 -20.35 4.56
CA LEU A 208 11.37 -19.39 3.95
C LEU A 208 11.50 -18.08 4.77
N ALA A 209 10.51 -17.74 5.60
CA ALA A 209 10.52 -16.52 6.41
C ALA A 209 9.97 -16.77 7.84
N PRO A 210 10.66 -17.59 8.65
CA PRO A 210 10.14 -18.05 9.95
C PRO A 210 9.99 -16.94 11.00
N GLY A 211 10.67 -15.80 10.81
CA GLY A 211 10.55 -14.62 11.67
C GLY A 211 9.52 -13.59 11.18
N ASN A 212 8.85 -13.85 10.05
CA ASN A 212 7.80 -12.96 9.57
C ASN A 212 6.49 -13.31 10.27
N ALA A 213 6.06 -12.45 11.20
CA ALA A 213 4.84 -12.69 11.98
C ALA A 213 3.57 -12.82 11.14
N SER A 214 3.52 -12.19 9.95
CA SER A 214 2.39 -12.35 9.03
C SER A 214 2.38 -13.68 8.28
N LEU A 215 3.48 -14.43 8.34
CA LEU A 215 3.67 -15.77 7.76
C LEU A 215 3.89 -16.82 8.87
N HIS A 216 3.54 -16.54 10.13
CA HIS A 216 3.55 -17.60 11.14
C HIS A 216 2.45 -18.62 10.82
N GLU A 217 2.85 -19.89 10.74
CA GLU A 217 1.92 -21.00 10.61
C GLU A 217 1.19 -21.24 11.94
N TRP A 218 -0.11 -20.98 11.95
CA TRP A 218 -1.01 -21.40 13.04
C TRP A 218 -1.34 -22.87 12.77
N ARG A 219 -0.75 -23.78 13.54
CA ARG A 219 -0.79 -25.22 13.25
C ARG A 219 -2.09 -25.85 13.69
N SER A 220 -2.80 -25.21 14.61
CA SER A 220 -4.05 -25.70 15.17
C SER A 220 -5.00 -24.57 15.54
N PHE A 221 -6.28 -24.92 15.74
CA PHE A 221 -7.24 -24.02 16.36
C PHE A 221 -6.84 -23.61 17.79
N ASP A 222 -6.03 -24.42 18.47
CA ASP A 222 -5.53 -24.12 19.82
C ASP A 222 -4.55 -22.93 19.79
N ASP A 223 -3.72 -22.81 18.76
CA ASP A 223 -2.84 -21.65 18.59
C ASP A 223 -3.67 -20.36 18.45
N THR A 224 -4.75 -20.43 17.65
CA THR A 224 -5.72 -19.34 17.48
C THR A 224 -6.39 -18.97 18.80
N ALA A 225 -6.83 -19.98 19.55
CA ALA A 225 -7.44 -19.80 20.85
C ALA A 225 -6.47 -19.21 21.88
N ALA A 226 -5.21 -19.66 21.90
CA ALA A 226 -4.18 -19.15 22.78
C ALA A 226 -3.92 -17.67 22.51
N CYS A 227 -3.75 -17.27 21.26
CA CYS A 227 -3.58 -15.85 20.94
C CYS A 227 -4.80 -15.01 21.34
N ILE A 228 -6.02 -15.46 21.01
CA ILE A 228 -7.27 -14.78 21.39
C ILE A 228 -7.38 -14.64 22.92
N SER A 229 -6.89 -15.62 23.68
CA SER A 229 -6.92 -15.61 25.14
C SER A 229 -6.02 -14.54 25.77
N GLU A 230 -5.00 -14.09 25.05
CA GLU A 230 -4.15 -12.96 25.45
C GLU A 230 -4.76 -11.59 25.07
N LEU A 231 -5.74 -11.57 24.15
CA LEU A 231 -6.36 -10.32 23.68
C LEU A 231 -7.44 -9.81 24.62
N ASP A 232 -7.27 -8.59 25.11
CA ASP A 232 -8.24 -7.87 25.93
C ASP A 232 -9.62 -7.65 25.29
N LEU A 233 -9.62 -7.51 23.97
CA LEU A 233 -10.79 -7.23 23.13
C LEU A 233 -10.50 -7.77 21.73
N VAL A 234 -11.45 -8.51 21.17
CA VAL A 234 -11.44 -8.92 19.76
C VAL A 234 -12.45 -8.07 19.00
N ILE A 235 -12.03 -7.34 17.98
CA ILE A 235 -12.93 -6.62 17.07
C ILE A 235 -12.84 -7.29 15.70
N SER A 236 -13.95 -7.81 15.18
CA SER A 236 -13.98 -8.57 13.92
C SER A 236 -15.33 -8.40 13.20
N VAL A 237 -15.41 -8.87 11.96
CA VAL A 237 -16.68 -9.21 11.29
C VAL A 237 -17.07 -10.66 11.59
N CYS A 238 -18.19 -11.14 11.05
CA CYS A 238 -18.65 -12.53 11.20
C CYS A 238 -17.67 -13.55 10.58
N THR A 239 -16.66 -13.96 11.35
CA THR A 239 -15.61 -14.92 10.99
C THR A 239 -15.48 -16.01 12.06
N SER A 240 -14.72 -17.08 11.77
CA SER A 240 -14.37 -18.10 12.77
C SER A 240 -13.70 -17.51 14.02
N THR A 241 -12.91 -16.43 13.87
CA THR A 241 -12.30 -15.69 14.98
C THR A 241 -13.34 -15.09 15.92
N ALA A 242 -14.43 -14.50 15.39
CA ALA A 242 -15.50 -13.94 16.23
C ALA A 242 -16.23 -15.02 17.03
N HIS A 243 -16.51 -16.16 16.39
CA HIS A 243 -17.15 -17.29 17.05
C HIS A 243 -16.26 -17.93 18.11
N LEU A 244 -14.97 -18.12 17.82
CA LEU A 244 -14.00 -18.67 18.76
C LEU A 244 -13.80 -17.74 19.96
N ALA A 245 -13.65 -16.43 19.73
CA ALA A 245 -13.51 -15.44 20.80
C ALA A 245 -14.74 -15.39 21.71
N GLY A 246 -15.94 -15.43 21.13
CA GLY A 246 -17.19 -15.53 21.87
C GLY A 246 -17.28 -16.81 22.70
N ALA A 247 -16.91 -17.96 22.13
CA ALA A 247 -16.92 -19.25 22.81
C ALA A 247 -15.90 -19.32 23.96
N LEU A 248 -14.75 -18.67 23.83
CA LEU A 248 -13.73 -18.54 24.87
C LEU A 248 -14.11 -17.51 25.95
N GLY A 249 -15.27 -16.86 25.85
CA GLY A 249 -15.70 -15.82 26.79
C GLY A 249 -14.84 -14.56 26.74
N ARG A 250 -14.11 -14.32 25.64
CA ARG A 250 -13.38 -13.05 25.44
C ARG A 250 -14.36 -11.96 25.04
N ARG A 251 -14.08 -10.74 25.49
CA ARG A 251 -14.84 -9.55 25.06
C ARG A 251 -14.69 -9.41 23.55
N THR A 252 -15.81 -9.45 22.83
CA THR A 252 -15.80 -9.54 21.36
C THR A 252 -16.76 -8.51 20.77
N TRP A 253 -16.30 -7.70 19.82
CA TRP A 253 -17.12 -6.76 19.08
C TRP A 253 -17.26 -7.23 17.64
N VAL A 254 -18.49 -7.44 17.20
CA VAL A 254 -18.80 -8.00 15.88
C VAL A 254 -19.48 -6.95 15.02
N LEU A 255 -18.83 -6.59 13.92
CA LEU A 255 -19.35 -5.67 12.91
C LEU A 255 -20.14 -6.48 11.88
N LEU A 256 -21.42 -6.17 11.75
CA LEU A 256 -22.39 -6.89 10.93
C LEU A 256 -22.83 -6.01 9.76
N ASP A 257 -22.94 -6.60 8.58
CA ASP A 257 -23.50 -5.93 7.41
C ASP A 257 -25.03 -5.84 7.52
N VAL A 258 -25.67 -5.32 6.48
CA VAL A 258 -27.14 -5.21 6.42
C VAL A 258 -27.87 -6.56 6.40
N ASN A 259 -27.18 -7.68 6.20
CA ASN A 259 -27.77 -9.02 6.09
C ASN A 259 -27.01 -10.04 6.98
N PRO A 260 -27.08 -9.86 8.31
CA PRO A 260 -26.33 -10.70 9.24
C PRO A 260 -26.78 -12.16 9.18
N TYR A 261 -25.82 -13.09 9.34
CA TYR A 261 -26.14 -14.51 9.53
C TYR A 261 -27.02 -14.69 10.78
N TRP A 262 -27.95 -15.66 10.73
CA TRP A 262 -29.03 -15.79 11.72
C TRP A 262 -28.56 -15.90 13.17
N THR A 263 -27.36 -16.43 13.42
CA THR A 263 -26.77 -16.53 14.76
C THR A 263 -26.56 -15.17 15.43
N TRP A 264 -26.46 -14.11 14.64
CA TRP A 264 -26.28 -12.75 15.13
C TRP A 264 -27.58 -11.97 15.28
N MET A 265 -28.75 -12.58 15.03
CA MET A 265 -30.07 -11.92 15.07
C MET A 265 -30.19 -10.74 14.08
N THR A 266 -31.41 -10.25 13.89
CA THR A 266 -31.69 -9.13 12.98
C THR A 266 -31.61 -7.75 13.66
N ASP A 267 -31.73 -7.69 14.98
CA ASP A 267 -31.72 -6.46 15.77
C ASP A 267 -30.96 -6.61 17.10
N GLY A 268 -30.89 -5.52 17.88
CA GLY A 268 -30.19 -5.49 19.16
C GLY A 268 -28.66 -5.40 19.06
N ARG A 269 -28.02 -5.21 20.22
CA ARG A 269 -26.55 -5.11 20.37
C ARG A 269 -25.92 -6.32 21.07
N ASP A 270 -26.71 -7.30 21.50
CA ASP A 270 -26.23 -8.44 22.28
C ASP A 270 -26.35 -9.73 21.48
N SER A 271 -25.56 -10.74 21.84
CA SER A 271 -25.67 -12.10 21.26
C SER A 271 -26.27 -13.07 22.28
N PRO A 272 -27.31 -13.85 21.91
CA PRO A 272 -27.84 -14.90 22.79
C PRO A 272 -26.87 -16.08 22.96
N TRP A 273 -25.90 -16.22 22.04
CA TRP A 273 -24.92 -17.32 22.04
C TRP A 273 -23.61 -16.94 22.72
N TYR A 274 -23.23 -15.67 22.65
CA TYR A 274 -21.96 -15.15 23.17
C TYR A 274 -22.23 -13.97 24.11
N PRO A 275 -22.37 -14.20 25.42
CA PRO A 275 -22.70 -13.16 26.39
C PRO A 275 -21.68 -12.00 26.46
N THR A 276 -20.46 -12.25 26.01
CA THR A 276 -19.36 -11.26 25.97
C THR A 276 -19.28 -10.50 24.64
N ALA A 277 -20.20 -10.78 23.70
CA ALA A 277 -20.23 -10.16 22.38
C ALA A 277 -21.11 -8.90 22.35
N THR A 278 -20.61 -7.86 21.69
CA THR A 278 -21.37 -6.65 21.35
C THR A 278 -21.45 -6.51 19.83
N LEU A 279 -22.65 -6.33 19.31
CA LEU A 279 -22.94 -6.27 17.88
C LEU A 279 -23.07 -4.81 17.42
N TYR A 280 -22.41 -4.48 16.31
CA TYR A 280 -22.48 -3.19 15.63
C TYR A 280 -23.00 -3.43 14.22
N ARG A 281 -24.07 -2.74 13.83
CA ARG A 281 -24.83 -3.09 12.62
C ARG A 281 -24.80 -1.97 11.60
N GLN A 282 -24.41 -2.32 10.38
CA GLN A 282 -24.59 -1.46 9.22
C GLN A 282 -26.09 -1.29 8.92
N ARG A 283 -26.54 -0.04 8.78
CA ARG A 283 -27.95 0.27 8.46
C ARG A 283 -28.25 0.32 6.97
N GLN A 284 -27.25 0.71 6.18
CA GLN A 284 -27.37 0.83 4.71
C GLN A 284 -26.16 0.19 4.06
N PHE A 285 -26.39 -0.55 2.98
CA PHE A 285 -25.34 -1.28 2.27
C PHE A 285 -24.17 -0.36 1.92
N ALA A 286 -22.95 -0.84 2.14
CA ALA A 286 -21.68 -0.14 1.93
C ALA A 286 -21.44 1.13 2.79
N GLN A 287 -22.39 1.60 3.60
CA GLN A 287 -22.17 2.72 4.51
C GLN A 287 -21.61 2.25 5.86
N TRP A 288 -20.29 2.07 5.90
CA TRP A 288 -19.60 1.60 7.11
C TRP A 288 -19.17 2.72 8.07
N GLN A 289 -19.11 3.97 7.61
CA GLN A 289 -18.64 5.09 8.44
C GLN A 289 -19.39 5.21 9.79
N PRO A 290 -20.74 5.15 9.85
CA PRO A 290 -21.45 5.23 11.12
C PRO A 290 -21.09 4.09 12.09
N VAL A 291 -20.90 2.87 11.58
CA VAL A 291 -20.48 1.70 12.36
C VAL A 291 -19.08 1.95 12.95
N MET A 292 -18.17 2.46 12.13
CA MET A 292 -16.81 2.78 12.57
C MET A 292 -16.78 3.90 13.62
N ASP A 293 -17.65 4.90 13.49
CA ASP A 293 -17.78 5.99 14.46
C ASP A 293 -18.27 5.48 15.83
N GLU A 294 -19.27 4.58 15.83
CA GLU A 294 -19.78 3.93 17.05
C GLU A 294 -18.69 3.08 17.71
N VAL A 295 -18.02 2.21 16.95
CA VAL A 295 -16.91 1.37 17.46
C VAL A 295 -15.79 2.23 18.03
N ALA A 296 -15.40 3.31 17.33
CA ALA A 296 -14.35 4.21 17.81
C ALA A 296 -14.75 4.94 19.10
N SER A 297 -16.01 5.37 19.22
CA SER A 297 -16.55 5.97 20.44
C SER A 297 -16.49 5.00 21.62
N ASP A 298 -16.99 3.78 21.44
CA ASP A 298 -17.03 2.76 22.48
C ASP A 298 -15.61 2.31 22.88
N LEU A 299 -14.67 2.24 21.92
CA LEU A 299 -13.27 1.93 22.19
C LEU A 299 -12.61 2.99 23.06
N ARG A 300 -12.80 4.28 22.74
CA ARG A 300 -12.29 5.38 23.57
C ARG A 300 -12.87 5.33 24.98
N ALA A 301 -14.17 5.02 25.11
CA ALA A 301 -14.81 4.87 26.40
C ALA A 301 -14.24 3.68 27.20
N LEU A 302 -13.96 2.55 26.54
CA LEU A 302 -13.34 1.39 27.17
C LEU A 302 -11.92 1.69 27.68
N VAL A 303 -11.10 2.35 26.86
CA VAL A 303 -9.73 2.73 27.24
C VAL A 303 -9.75 3.66 28.46
N ARG A 304 -10.65 4.65 28.49
CA ARG A 304 -10.80 5.56 29.65
C ARG A 304 -11.19 4.87 30.94
N ARG A 305 -11.90 3.73 30.89
CA ARG A 305 -12.29 2.96 32.08
C ARG A 305 -11.16 2.07 32.62
N ARG A 306 -10.08 1.91 31.86
CA ARG A 306 -8.92 1.08 32.23
C ARG A 306 -7.72 1.90 32.71
N ALA A 307 -7.70 3.20 32.45
CA ALA A 307 -6.73 4.16 32.98
C ALA A 307 -7.12 4.60 34.40
#